data_AF-A0A1A9EY19-F1
#
_entry.id   AF-A0A1A9EY19-F1
#
_cell.length_a   1.000
_cell.length_b   1.000
_cell.length_c   1.000
_cell.angle_alpha   90.00
_cell.angle_beta   90.00
_cell.angle_gamma   90.00
#
_symmetry.space_group_name_H-M   'P 1'
#
loop_
_entity.id
_entity.type
_entity.pdbx_description
1 polymer ?
#
loop_
_entity_poly.entity_id
_entity_poly.type
_entity_poly.pdbx_seq_one_letter_code
_entity_poly.pdbx_strand_id
1 'polypeptide(L)'
;MSDNQGSPGALLDMVRELRGLLLDFIAGGPTKAPRYKALRDGLMADAKVNGHLPDLVLEHENLNDLWQFMKYKSASKVERQEIIRTQFDDLARALSGAAAAAPDDYEAIAVEKLFKAWYRLSQDSMEPRRLVATARKIAVQVCSSIVDAHYHSGEIRGGNEELTQVFGMTKDVLFACSGTDRQMIVTDAVAGATALRKTFDGILERIGQPGLDENGRLQLARMGVDAILSAVMSLLSCWYMLQASAAKP
;
A
#
# COMPACT_ATOMS: atom_id res chain seq x y z
N MET A 1 -30.21 -25.09 -16.47
CA MET A 1 -29.00 -24.26 -16.33
C MET A 1 -28.99 -23.81 -14.88
N SER A 2 -28.47 -24.65 -13.99
CA SER A 2 -28.59 -24.44 -12.55
C SER A 2 -27.27 -24.76 -11.86
N ASP A 3 -27.01 -23.99 -10.81
CA ASP A 3 -26.05 -24.23 -9.73
C ASP A 3 -24.57 -23.93 -9.99
N ASN A 4 -24.18 -22.66 -9.79
CA ASN A 4 -22.83 -22.35 -9.31
C ASN A 4 -22.73 -21.07 -8.44
N GLN A 5 -23.83 -20.57 -7.86
CA GLN A 5 -23.80 -19.33 -7.05
C GLN A 5 -23.55 -19.54 -5.54
N GLY A 6 -23.31 -20.78 -5.09
CA GLY A 6 -23.18 -21.11 -3.67
C GLY A 6 -21.85 -21.73 -3.23
N SER A 7 -20.80 -21.64 -4.05
CA SER A 7 -19.48 -22.17 -3.67
C SER A 7 -18.80 -21.27 -2.63
N PRO A 8 -18.23 -21.82 -1.54
CA PRO A 8 -17.48 -21.05 -0.54
C PRO A 8 -16.40 -20.13 -1.12
N GLY A 9 -15.76 -20.54 -2.23
CA GLY A 9 -14.77 -19.72 -2.93
C GLY A 9 -15.36 -18.44 -3.54
N ALA A 10 -16.55 -18.52 -4.15
CA ALA A 10 -17.20 -17.36 -4.76
C ALA A 10 -17.67 -16.33 -3.72
N LEU A 11 -18.11 -16.80 -2.54
CA LEU A 11 -18.46 -15.93 -1.41
C LEU A 11 -17.22 -15.23 -0.84
N LEU A 12 -16.12 -15.97 -0.68
CA LEU A 12 -14.86 -15.40 -0.21
C LEU A 12 -14.32 -14.33 -1.18
N ASP A 13 -14.44 -14.55 -2.49
CA ASP A 13 -14.03 -13.57 -3.50
C ASP A 13 -14.90 -12.31 -3.45
N MET A 14 -16.22 -12.45 -3.26
CA MET A 14 -17.11 -11.29 -3.06
C MET A 14 -16.78 -10.51 -1.78
N VAL A 15 -16.44 -11.20 -0.68
CA VAL A 15 -15.99 -10.56 0.57
C VAL A 15 -14.68 -9.81 0.39
N ARG A 16 -13.71 -10.42 -0.30
CA ARG A 16 -12.42 -9.78 -0.62
C ARG A 16 -12.60 -8.56 -1.51
N GLU A 17 -13.46 -8.66 -2.51
CA GLU A 17 -13.76 -7.55 -3.41
C GLU A 17 -14.45 -6.40 -2.67
N LEU A 18 -15.40 -6.70 -1.78
CA LEU A 18 -16.07 -5.69 -0.96
C LEU A 18 -15.07 -4.99 -0.02
N ARG A 19 -14.18 -5.74 0.63
CA ARG A 19 -13.09 -5.19 1.45
C ARG A 19 -12.22 -4.24 0.64
N GLY A 20 -11.74 -4.70 -0.53
CA GLY A 20 -10.90 -3.90 -1.43
C GLY A 20 -11.57 -2.61 -1.87
N LEU A 21 -12.84 -2.68 -2.27
CA LEU A 21 -13.63 -1.52 -2.66
C LEU A 21 -13.72 -0.48 -1.55
N LEU A 22 -13.99 -0.91 -0.31
CA LEU A 22 -14.09 -0.02 0.84
C LEU A 22 -12.75 0.62 1.21
N LEU A 23 -11.65 -0.14 1.14
CA LEU A 23 -10.31 0.38 1.38
C LEU A 23 -9.89 1.41 0.32
N ASP A 24 -10.18 1.15 -0.96
CA ASP A 24 -9.97 2.09 -2.06
C ASP A 24 -10.79 3.36 -1.87
N PHE A 25 -12.05 3.22 -1.47
CA PHE A 25 -12.94 4.35 -1.22
C PHE A 25 -12.42 5.24 -0.07
N ILE A 26 -12.03 4.66 1.07
CA ILE A 26 -11.39 5.42 2.16
C ILE A 26 -10.05 6.02 1.71
N ALA A 27 -9.38 5.38 0.74
CA ALA A 27 -8.15 5.92 0.18
C ALA A 27 -8.32 7.17 -0.68
N GLY A 28 -9.56 7.55 -1.02
CA GLY A 28 -9.88 8.61 -1.97
C GLY A 28 -9.91 8.12 -3.42
N GLY A 29 -10.01 6.81 -3.63
CA GLY A 29 -10.22 6.20 -4.94
C GLY A 29 -11.61 6.49 -5.52
N PRO A 30 -11.84 6.09 -6.78
CA PRO A 30 -13.10 6.38 -7.47
C PRO A 30 -14.28 5.69 -6.79
N THR A 31 -15.38 6.42 -6.61
CA THR A 31 -16.62 5.90 -6.02
C THR A 31 -17.26 4.85 -6.93
N LYS A 32 -17.28 3.59 -6.49
CA LYS A 32 -17.93 2.46 -7.19
C LYS A 32 -19.28 2.12 -6.54
N ALA A 33 -20.14 3.12 -6.32
CA ALA A 33 -21.39 2.96 -5.56
C ALA A 33 -22.33 1.84 -6.08
N PRO A 34 -22.54 1.67 -7.40
CA PRO A 34 -23.36 0.56 -7.90
C PRO A 34 -22.77 -0.82 -7.57
N ARG A 35 -21.44 -0.94 -7.62
CA ARG A 35 -20.74 -2.20 -7.31
C ARG A 35 -20.76 -2.50 -5.82
N TYR A 36 -20.59 -1.48 -4.98
CA TYR A 36 -20.77 -1.59 -3.53
C TYR A 36 -22.15 -2.15 -3.18
N LYS A 37 -23.21 -1.54 -3.73
CA LYS A 37 -24.59 -1.99 -3.49
C LYS A 37 -24.81 -3.44 -3.93
N ALA A 38 -24.34 -3.80 -5.14
CA ALA A 38 -24.47 -5.16 -5.65
C ALA A 38 -23.75 -6.21 -4.77
N LEU A 39 -22.53 -5.92 -4.31
CA LEU A 39 -21.77 -6.81 -3.42
C LEU A 39 -22.42 -6.92 -2.05
N ARG A 40 -22.85 -5.79 -1.47
CA ARG A 40 -23.56 -5.75 -0.19
C ARG A 40 -24.83 -6.59 -0.23
N ASP A 41 -25.70 -6.32 -1.21
CA ASP A 41 -27.00 -7.00 -1.32
C ASP A 41 -26.81 -8.50 -1.60
N GLY A 42 -25.82 -8.86 -2.43
CA GLY A 42 -25.47 -10.25 -2.70
C GLY A 42 -24.98 -11.01 -1.46
N LEU A 43 -24.13 -10.39 -0.63
CA LEU A 43 -23.61 -11.01 0.59
C LEU A 43 -24.66 -11.06 1.71
N MET A 44 -25.54 -10.06 1.82
CA MET A 44 -26.64 -10.06 2.80
C MET A 44 -27.73 -11.08 2.46
N ALA A 45 -27.92 -11.38 1.17
CA ALA A 45 -28.87 -12.41 0.73
C ALA A 45 -28.39 -13.83 1.04
N ASP A 46 -27.09 -14.04 1.30
CA ASP A 46 -26.54 -15.35 1.61
C ASP A 46 -26.62 -15.65 3.12
N ALA A 47 -27.37 -16.69 3.48
CA ALA A 47 -27.60 -17.08 4.87
C ALA A 47 -26.32 -17.51 5.63
N LYS A 48 -25.27 -17.93 4.93
CA LYS A 48 -23.99 -18.33 5.55
C LYS A 48 -23.12 -17.14 5.90
N VAL A 49 -23.27 -16.02 5.19
CA VAL A 49 -22.41 -14.83 5.35
C VAL A 49 -23.12 -13.72 6.13
N ASN A 50 -24.43 -13.56 5.96
CA ASN A 50 -25.19 -12.44 6.54
C ASN A 50 -24.99 -12.29 8.05
N GLY A 51 -24.96 -13.40 8.80
CA GLY A 51 -24.74 -13.38 10.26
C GLY A 51 -23.31 -13.06 10.70
N HIS A 52 -22.38 -12.92 9.76
CA HIS A 52 -20.96 -12.63 10.00
C HIS A 52 -20.50 -11.34 9.32
N LEU A 53 -21.38 -10.67 8.57
CA LEU A 53 -21.02 -9.43 7.90
C LEU A 53 -20.64 -8.35 8.93
N PRO A 54 -19.57 -7.57 8.66
CA PRO A 54 -19.23 -6.39 9.43
C PRO A 54 -20.41 -5.44 9.63
N ASP A 55 -20.55 -4.87 10.83
CA ASP A 55 -21.57 -3.85 11.12
C ASP A 55 -21.51 -2.69 10.12
N LEU A 56 -20.29 -2.32 9.69
CA LEU A 56 -20.09 -1.27 8.69
C LEU A 56 -20.80 -1.56 7.34
N VAL A 57 -21.00 -2.84 6.99
CA VAL A 57 -21.72 -3.26 5.79
C VAL A 57 -23.22 -3.33 6.07
N LEU A 58 -23.59 -3.84 7.25
CA LEU A 58 -24.99 -4.00 7.66
C LEU A 58 -25.68 -2.63 7.82
N GLU A 59 -25.03 -1.70 8.51
CA GLU A 59 -25.61 -0.41 8.92
C GLU A 59 -25.54 0.66 7.83
N HIS A 60 -24.61 0.57 6.87
CA HIS A 60 -24.40 1.61 5.87
C HIS A 60 -24.80 1.14 4.46
N GLU A 61 -26.00 1.53 4.02
CA GLU A 61 -26.54 1.14 2.70
C GLU A 61 -25.71 1.71 1.52
N ASN A 62 -25.01 2.82 1.73
CA ASN A 62 -24.24 3.48 0.68
C ASN A 62 -22.89 4.03 1.19
N LEU A 63 -21.97 4.22 0.25
CA LEU A 63 -20.61 4.69 0.54
C LEU A 63 -20.56 6.09 1.16
N ASN A 64 -21.51 6.97 0.85
CA ASN A 64 -21.54 8.32 1.42
C ASN A 64 -21.87 8.27 2.91
N ASP A 65 -22.81 7.43 3.32
CA ASP A 65 -23.18 7.24 4.72
C ASP A 65 -22.04 6.62 5.52
N LEU A 66 -21.41 5.58 4.96
CA LEU A 66 -20.20 4.98 5.52
C LEU A 66 -19.09 6.00 5.69
N TRP A 67 -18.88 6.89 4.71
CA TRP A 67 -17.86 7.93 4.80
C TRP A 67 -18.14 8.91 5.94
N GLN A 68 -19.39 9.37 6.09
CA GLN A 68 -19.74 10.28 7.19
C GLN A 68 -19.47 9.62 8.53
N PHE A 69 -19.92 8.37 8.73
CA PHE A 69 -19.64 7.61 9.94
C PHE A 69 -18.14 7.49 10.24
N MET A 70 -17.36 7.06 9.25
CA MET A 70 -15.91 6.85 9.41
C MET A 70 -15.16 8.15 9.69
N LYS A 71 -15.64 9.28 9.14
CA LYS A 71 -15.08 10.61 9.41
C LYS A 71 -15.26 11.04 10.86
N TYR A 72 -16.39 10.69 11.50
CA TYR A 72 -16.63 11.00 12.91
C TYR A 72 -15.97 10.00 13.86
N LYS A 73 -15.93 8.72 13.49
CA LYS A 73 -15.36 7.65 14.32
C LYS A 73 -13.83 7.71 14.43
N SER A 74 -13.17 8.21 13.39
CA SER A 74 -11.71 8.33 13.37
C SER A 74 -11.28 9.55 12.57
N ALA A 75 -10.28 10.27 13.10
CA ALA A 75 -9.67 11.41 12.42
C ALA A 75 -8.68 10.98 11.32
N SER A 76 -8.01 9.83 11.50
CA SER A 76 -6.96 9.36 10.61
C SER A 76 -7.49 8.45 9.51
N LYS A 77 -7.01 8.69 8.28
CA LYS A 77 -7.27 7.79 7.14
C LYS A 77 -6.79 6.36 7.43
N VAL A 78 -5.70 6.20 8.17
CA VAL A 78 -5.14 4.86 8.47
C VAL A 78 -6.02 4.10 9.44
N GLU A 79 -6.43 4.73 10.54
CA GLU A 79 -7.36 4.16 11.50
C GLU A 79 -8.68 3.75 10.83
N ARG A 80 -9.22 4.56 9.90
CA ARG A 80 -10.40 4.19 9.11
C ARG A 80 -10.17 2.93 8.27
N GLN A 81 -9.03 2.83 7.60
CA GLN A 81 -8.72 1.62 6.83
C GLN A 81 -8.52 0.41 7.76
N GLU A 82 -7.94 0.60 8.94
CA GLU A 82 -7.74 -0.48 9.92
C GLU A 82 -9.07 -1.03 10.44
N ILE A 83 -10.02 -0.16 10.80
CA ILE A 83 -11.38 -0.58 11.21
C ILE A 83 -12.01 -1.49 10.15
N ILE A 84 -11.87 -1.14 8.87
CA ILE A 84 -12.38 -1.98 7.76
C ILE A 84 -11.63 -3.31 7.73
N ARG A 85 -10.29 -3.31 7.80
CA ARG A 85 -9.51 -4.55 7.74
C ARG A 85 -9.87 -5.51 8.86
N THR A 86 -9.86 -5.05 10.11
CA THR A 86 -10.13 -5.90 11.28
C THR A 86 -11.49 -6.59 11.17
N GLN A 87 -12.55 -5.87 10.81
CA GLN A 87 -13.89 -6.47 10.71
C GLN A 87 -13.98 -7.48 9.56
N PHE A 88 -13.28 -7.26 8.43
CA PHE A 88 -13.28 -8.21 7.31
C PHE A 88 -12.37 -9.42 7.55
N ASP A 89 -11.30 -9.29 8.33
CA ASP A 89 -10.41 -10.40 8.68
C ASP A 89 -11.14 -11.41 9.58
N ASP A 90 -12.00 -10.95 10.48
CA ASP A 90 -12.88 -11.82 11.29
C ASP A 90 -13.87 -12.61 10.40
N LEU A 91 -14.46 -11.94 9.41
CA LEU A 91 -15.36 -12.57 8.43
C LEU A 91 -14.63 -13.59 7.56
N ALA A 92 -13.46 -13.24 7.00
CA ALA A 92 -12.69 -14.15 6.16
C ALA A 92 -12.23 -15.39 6.94
N ARG A 93 -11.91 -15.24 8.23
CA ARG A 93 -11.56 -16.35 9.13
C ARG A 93 -12.75 -17.29 9.35
N ALA A 94 -13.95 -16.75 9.59
CA ALA A 94 -15.17 -17.55 9.75
C ALA A 94 -15.52 -18.35 8.48
N LEU A 95 -15.33 -17.75 7.30
CA LEU A 95 -15.67 -18.39 6.01
C LEU A 95 -14.65 -19.44 5.55
N SER A 96 -13.38 -19.26 5.92
CA SER A 96 -12.29 -20.16 5.46
C SER A 96 -12.14 -21.41 6.32
N GLY A 97 -12.79 -21.47 7.51
CA GLY A 97 -12.67 -22.59 8.45
C GLY A 97 -11.26 -22.80 9.02
N ALA A 98 -10.35 -21.86 8.79
CA ALA A 98 -8.97 -21.93 9.26
C ALA A 98 -8.90 -21.50 10.72
N ALA A 99 -8.28 -22.32 11.57
CA ALA A 99 -7.85 -21.89 12.90
C ALA A 99 -6.96 -20.64 12.75
N ALA A 100 -6.99 -19.75 13.74
CA ALA A 100 -6.18 -18.55 13.77
C ALA A 100 -4.69 -18.91 13.69
N ALA A 101 -4.17 -19.01 12.48
CA ALA A 101 -2.74 -18.96 12.25
C ALA A 101 -2.33 -17.51 12.50
N ALA A 102 -1.40 -17.31 13.43
CA ALA A 102 -0.58 -16.11 13.43
C ALA A 102 0.00 -15.96 12.00
N PRO A 103 0.14 -14.73 11.48
CA PRO A 103 0.71 -14.54 10.16
C PRO A 103 2.20 -14.88 10.20
N ASP A 104 2.51 -16.17 10.13
CA ASP A 104 3.87 -16.67 9.93
C ASP A 104 4.23 -16.50 8.45
N ASP A 105 5.39 -15.89 8.25
CA ASP A 105 6.11 -15.72 7.00
C ASP A 105 5.41 -14.88 5.92
N TYR A 106 5.23 -13.58 6.20
CA TYR A 106 5.27 -12.61 5.10
C TYR A 106 6.65 -12.71 4.46
N GLU A 107 6.72 -13.08 3.17
CA GLU A 107 7.97 -13.02 2.40
C GLU A 107 8.61 -11.67 2.69
N ALA A 108 9.76 -11.67 3.38
CA ALA A 108 10.52 -10.47 3.62
C ALA A 108 10.60 -9.74 2.28
N ILE A 109 10.14 -8.48 2.23
CA ILE A 109 10.24 -7.59 1.07
C ILE A 109 11.51 -7.98 0.34
N ALA A 110 11.45 -8.41 -0.92
CA ALA A 110 12.55 -9.13 -1.58
C ALA A 110 13.78 -8.25 -1.79
N VAL A 111 14.45 -7.90 -0.70
CA VAL A 111 15.52 -6.92 -0.54
C VAL A 111 16.68 -7.33 -1.41
N GLU A 112 16.95 -8.62 -1.53
CA GLU A 112 17.97 -9.16 -2.43
C GLU A 112 17.69 -8.85 -3.90
N LYS A 113 16.43 -8.97 -4.36
CA LYS A 113 16.04 -8.61 -5.73
C LYS A 113 16.16 -7.10 -5.96
N LEU A 114 15.81 -6.30 -4.96
CA LEU A 114 15.92 -4.85 -4.99
C LEU A 114 17.39 -4.39 -5.04
N PHE A 115 18.25 -4.92 -4.18
CA PHE A 115 19.69 -4.64 -4.19
C PHE A 115 20.35 -5.07 -5.50
N LYS A 116 19.98 -6.23 -6.06
CA LYS A 116 20.46 -6.67 -7.38
C LYS A 116 20.02 -5.71 -8.49
N ALA A 117 18.81 -5.17 -8.43
CA ALA A 117 18.33 -4.19 -9.40
C ALA A 117 19.05 -2.82 -9.24
N TRP A 118 19.33 -2.41 -8.00
CA TRP A 118 20.08 -1.19 -7.70
C TRP A 118 21.54 -1.25 -8.12
N TYR A 119 22.21 -2.37 -7.84
CA TYR A 119 23.59 -2.58 -8.27
C TYR A 119 23.73 -2.56 -9.80
N ARG A 120 22.74 -3.10 -10.52
CA ARG A 120 22.71 -2.98 -11.98
C ARG A 120 22.54 -1.53 -12.43
N LEU A 121 21.62 -0.78 -11.82
CA LEU A 121 21.43 0.64 -12.13
C LEU A 121 22.68 1.48 -11.91
N SER A 122 23.46 1.21 -10.87
CA SER A 122 24.69 1.97 -10.59
C SER A 122 25.84 1.65 -11.55
N GLN A 123 25.76 0.54 -12.30
CA GLN A 123 26.76 0.14 -13.28
C GLN A 123 26.37 0.36 -14.73
N ASP A 124 25.10 0.64 -15.01
CA ASP A 124 24.58 0.66 -16.38
C ASP A 124 25.01 1.92 -17.15
N SER A 125 25.46 1.75 -18.39
CA SER A 125 25.68 2.83 -19.36
C SER A 125 24.37 3.22 -20.06
N MET A 126 23.29 3.29 -19.29
CA MET A 126 21.96 3.58 -19.80
C MET A 126 21.80 5.07 -20.10
N GLU A 127 20.97 5.34 -21.11
CA GLU A 127 20.43 6.68 -21.38
C GLU A 127 19.88 7.32 -20.08
N PRO A 128 20.26 8.57 -19.75
CA PRO A 128 19.93 9.22 -18.48
C PRO A 128 18.44 9.17 -18.13
N ARG A 129 17.56 9.37 -19.11
CA ARG A 129 16.11 9.32 -18.90
C ARG A 129 15.62 7.92 -18.53
N ARG A 130 16.18 6.89 -19.16
CA ARG A 130 15.82 5.49 -18.90
C ARG A 130 16.31 5.07 -17.52
N LEU A 131 17.48 5.57 -17.09
CA LEU A 131 18.03 5.35 -15.76
C LEU A 131 17.08 5.85 -14.66
N VAL A 132 16.68 7.12 -14.75
CA VAL A 132 15.79 7.75 -13.76
C VAL A 132 14.39 7.12 -13.78
N ALA A 133 13.84 6.78 -14.95
CA ALA A 133 12.57 6.08 -15.06
C ALA A 133 12.59 4.70 -14.39
N THR A 134 13.71 3.98 -14.49
CA THR A 134 13.87 2.67 -13.87
C THR A 134 14.00 2.81 -12.35
N ALA A 135 14.77 3.79 -11.86
CA ALA A 135 14.86 4.08 -10.43
C ALA A 135 13.49 4.46 -9.82
N ARG A 136 12.68 5.26 -10.53
CA ARG A 136 11.29 5.57 -10.14
C ARG A 136 10.45 4.30 -9.97
N LYS A 137 10.53 3.37 -10.93
CA LYS A 137 9.77 2.10 -10.86
C LYS A 137 10.17 1.26 -9.65
N ILE A 138 11.47 1.16 -9.37
CA ILE A 138 11.92 0.41 -8.19
C ILE A 138 11.45 1.10 -6.90
N ALA A 139 11.53 2.43 -6.84
CA ALA A 139 11.05 3.18 -5.69
C ALA A 139 9.55 2.93 -5.43
N VAL A 140 8.73 2.89 -6.49
CA VAL A 140 7.31 2.49 -6.39
C VAL A 140 7.20 1.08 -5.83
N GLN A 141 7.91 0.11 -6.40
CA GLN A 141 7.85 -1.29 -5.94
C GLN A 141 8.22 -1.45 -4.45
N VAL A 142 9.25 -0.74 -3.96
CA VAL A 142 9.64 -0.79 -2.54
C VAL A 142 8.54 -0.26 -1.65
N CYS A 143 8.04 0.95 -1.96
CA CYS A 143 6.97 1.59 -1.20
C CYS A 143 5.70 0.73 -1.18
N SER A 144 5.27 0.22 -2.35
CA SER A 144 4.11 -0.67 -2.44
C SER A 144 4.34 -1.95 -1.64
N SER A 145 5.55 -2.52 -1.66
CA SER A 145 5.86 -3.72 -0.86
C SER A 145 5.76 -3.47 0.65
N ILE A 146 6.16 -2.30 1.16
CA ILE A 146 5.98 -1.95 2.58
C ILE A 146 4.50 -1.86 2.93
N VAL A 147 3.73 -1.20 2.05
CA VAL A 147 2.29 -1.03 2.21
C VAL A 147 1.57 -2.38 2.19
N ASP A 148 1.92 -3.24 1.24
CA ASP A 148 1.34 -4.57 1.09
C ASP A 148 1.75 -5.48 2.26
N ALA A 149 2.99 -5.37 2.75
CA ALA A 149 3.47 -6.07 3.95
C ALA A 149 2.68 -5.71 5.21
N HIS A 150 2.33 -4.43 5.39
CA HIS A 150 1.51 -4.03 6.52
C HIS A 150 0.07 -4.54 6.44
N TYR A 151 -0.50 -4.54 5.24
CA TYR A 151 -1.93 -4.77 5.06
C TYR A 151 -2.33 -6.22 4.76
N HIS A 152 -1.38 -7.15 4.73
CA HIS A 152 -1.61 -8.58 4.50
C HIS A 152 -2.43 -8.89 3.24
N SER A 153 -2.35 -8.05 2.21
CA SER A 153 -3.23 -8.16 1.03
C SER A 153 -2.90 -9.36 0.15
N GLY A 154 -1.67 -9.89 0.19
CA GLY A 154 -1.20 -10.92 -0.76
C GLY A 154 -1.20 -10.48 -2.23
N GLU A 155 -1.77 -9.32 -2.54
CA GLU A 155 -1.79 -8.69 -3.85
C GLU A 155 -0.64 -7.70 -3.95
N ILE A 156 0.28 -7.96 -4.89
CA ILE A 156 1.25 -6.96 -5.34
C ILE A 156 0.46 -5.85 -6.00
N ARG A 157 0.39 -4.67 -5.39
CA ARG A 157 -0.24 -3.52 -6.06
C ARG A 157 0.43 -3.27 -7.40
N GLY A 158 -0.41 -3.29 -8.44
CA GLY A 158 0.04 -3.35 -9.81
C GLY A 158 0.63 -2.02 -10.27
N GLY A 159 1.93 -1.81 -10.05
CA GLY A 159 2.96 -1.15 -10.89
C GLY A 159 2.66 0.16 -11.65
N ASN A 160 1.48 0.73 -11.52
CA ASN A 160 0.93 1.87 -12.24
C ASN A 160 0.63 3.04 -11.31
N GLU A 161 0.95 2.86 -10.02
CA GLU A 161 0.75 3.85 -8.98
C GLU A 161 1.82 4.93 -9.11
N GLU A 162 1.40 6.18 -8.88
CA GLU A 162 2.31 7.31 -8.93
C GLU A 162 3.21 7.31 -7.69
N LEU A 163 4.51 7.56 -7.88
CA LEU A 163 5.51 7.55 -6.80
C LEU A 163 5.07 8.38 -5.59
N THR A 164 4.54 9.59 -5.81
CA THR A 164 4.03 10.46 -4.74
C THR A 164 2.91 9.82 -3.93
N GLN A 165 2.02 9.08 -4.58
CA GLN A 165 0.88 8.41 -3.95
C GLN A 165 1.36 7.27 -3.04
N VAL A 166 2.19 6.36 -3.56
CA VAL A 166 2.71 5.23 -2.78
C VAL A 166 3.64 5.68 -1.65
N PHE A 167 4.37 6.78 -1.83
CA PHE A 167 5.16 7.38 -0.76
C PHE A 167 4.29 7.92 0.37
N GLY A 168 3.17 8.58 0.02
CA GLY A 168 2.17 9.03 0.99
C GLY A 168 1.57 7.87 1.78
N MET A 169 1.21 6.78 1.10
CA MET A 169 0.71 5.57 1.75
C MET A 169 1.77 4.93 2.66
N THR A 170 3.02 4.86 2.22
CA THR A 170 4.12 4.30 3.01
C THR A 170 4.35 5.10 4.29
N LYS A 171 4.35 6.43 4.19
CA LYS A 171 4.40 7.32 5.36
C LYS A 171 3.29 6.98 6.35
N ASP A 172 2.06 6.92 5.86
CA ASP A 172 0.87 6.67 6.68
C ASP A 172 0.99 5.31 7.42
N VAL A 173 1.47 4.28 6.73
CA VAL A 173 1.77 2.95 7.31
C VAL A 173 2.83 3.03 8.42
N LEU A 174 3.95 3.72 8.17
CA LEU A 174 5.03 3.82 9.16
C LEU A 174 4.57 4.54 10.44
N PHE A 175 3.78 5.61 10.30
CA PHE A 175 3.21 6.31 11.46
C PHE A 175 2.19 5.46 12.22
N ALA A 176 1.42 4.63 11.54
CA ALA A 176 0.50 3.71 12.22
C ALA A 176 1.25 2.64 13.02
N CYS A 177 2.39 2.16 12.50
CA CYS A 177 3.22 1.17 13.19
C CYS A 177 4.10 1.76 14.31
N SER A 178 4.27 3.08 14.36
CA SER A 178 5.24 3.71 15.25
C SER A 178 4.85 3.68 16.73
N GLY A 179 3.56 3.74 17.04
CA GLY A 179 3.13 4.09 18.39
C GLY A 179 3.65 5.47 18.84
N THR A 180 3.43 5.83 20.10
CA THR A 180 3.80 7.15 20.65
C THR A 180 5.32 7.28 20.87
N ASP A 181 5.96 6.19 21.27
CA ASP A 181 7.35 6.07 21.70
C ASP A 181 8.37 6.12 20.55
N ARG A 182 7.94 5.85 19.30
CA ARG A 182 8.83 5.85 18.12
C ARG A 182 8.43 6.87 17.05
N GLN A 183 7.43 7.71 17.33
CA GLN A 183 6.93 8.73 16.40
C GLN A 183 8.03 9.68 15.91
N MET A 184 8.98 10.05 16.77
CA MET A 184 10.08 10.95 16.42
C MET A 184 11.00 10.33 15.36
N ILE A 185 11.37 9.05 15.52
CA ILE A 185 12.24 8.34 14.56
C ILE A 185 11.54 8.22 13.20
N VAL A 186 10.26 7.89 13.20
CA VAL A 186 9.46 7.83 11.96
C VAL A 186 9.35 9.20 11.31
N THR A 187 9.16 10.25 12.10
CA THR A 187 9.10 11.63 11.59
C THR A 187 10.37 12.02 10.86
N ASP A 188 11.54 11.77 11.47
CA ASP A 188 12.84 12.10 10.87
C ASP A 188 13.10 11.29 9.59
N ALA A 189 12.84 9.98 9.63
CA ALA A 189 13.01 9.10 8.46
C ALA A 189 12.12 9.54 7.29
N VAL A 190 10.84 9.83 7.56
CA VAL A 190 9.88 10.31 6.56
C VAL A 190 10.28 11.68 6.03
N ALA A 191 10.72 12.60 6.88
CA ALA A 191 11.14 13.95 6.49
C ALA A 191 12.35 13.89 5.55
N GLY A 192 13.38 13.13 5.92
CA GLY A 192 14.58 12.92 5.10
C GLY A 192 14.25 12.27 3.76
N ALA A 193 13.45 11.20 3.78
CA ALA A 193 13.05 10.52 2.55
C ALA A 193 12.19 11.43 1.64
N THR A 194 11.33 12.28 2.22
CA THR A 194 10.53 13.26 1.48
C THR A 194 11.40 14.32 0.82
N ALA A 195 12.42 14.83 1.51
CA ALA A 195 13.37 15.78 0.95
C ALA A 195 14.10 15.20 -0.27
N LEU A 196 14.60 13.97 -0.14
CA LEU A 196 15.28 13.26 -1.22
C LEU A 196 14.37 12.97 -2.43
N ARG A 197 13.10 12.60 -2.20
CA ARG A 197 12.13 12.45 -3.29
C ARG A 197 11.90 13.77 -4.03
N LYS A 198 11.80 14.90 -3.33
CA LYS A 198 11.67 16.22 -3.97
C LYS A 198 12.91 16.58 -4.80
N THR A 199 14.11 16.24 -4.30
CA THR A 199 15.34 16.38 -5.08
C THR A 199 15.30 15.55 -6.36
N PHE A 200 14.83 14.31 -6.27
CA PHE A 200 14.64 13.44 -7.44
C PHE A 200 13.66 14.02 -8.46
N ASP A 201 12.50 14.52 -8.01
CA ASP A 201 11.50 15.14 -8.89
C ASP A 201 12.07 16.39 -9.61
N GLY A 202 12.82 17.25 -8.89
CA GLY A 202 13.49 18.40 -9.50
C GLY A 202 14.58 18.01 -10.52
N ILE A 203 15.30 16.91 -10.28
CA ILE A 203 16.27 16.36 -11.23
C ILE A 203 15.58 15.85 -12.49
N LEU A 204 14.44 15.15 -12.35
CA LEU A 204 13.62 14.68 -13.46
C LEU A 204 13.23 15.83 -14.39
N GLU A 205 12.72 16.92 -13.81
CA GLU A 205 12.36 18.14 -14.55
C GLU A 205 13.58 18.73 -15.25
N ARG A 206 14.72 18.82 -14.56
CA ARG A 206 15.94 19.44 -15.09
C ARG A 206 16.55 18.66 -16.26
N ILE A 207 16.54 17.32 -16.22
CA ILE A 207 17.00 16.46 -17.33
C ILE A 207 16.11 16.62 -18.57
N GLY A 208 14.85 17.05 -18.40
CA GLY A 208 13.93 17.34 -19.49
C GLY A 208 14.26 18.62 -20.27
N GLN A 209 15.02 19.54 -19.68
CA GLN A 209 15.25 20.88 -20.22
C GLN A 209 16.40 20.94 -21.24
N PRO A 210 16.31 21.85 -22.23
CA PRO A 210 17.42 22.13 -23.14
C PRO A 210 18.58 22.82 -22.38
N GLY A 211 19.80 22.68 -22.90
CA GLY A 211 20.99 23.36 -22.35
C GLY A 211 21.92 22.50 -21.50
N LEU A 212 21.59 21.22 -21.28
CA LEU A 212 22.52 20.23 -20.70
C LEU A 212 23.13 19.37 -21.82
N ASP A 213 24.44 19.23 -21.78
CA ASP A 213 25.16 18.23 -22.56
C ASP A 213 24.89 16.81 -22.02
N GLU A 214 25.33 15.79 -22.76
CA GLU A 214 25.04 14.39 -22.44
C GLU A 214 25.66 13.95 -21.10
N ASN A 215 26.90 14.37 -20.84
CA ASN A 215 27.59 14.11 -19.58
C ASN A 215 26.89 14.77 -18.38
N GLY A 216 26.47 16.03 -18.50
CA GLY A 216 25.73 16.73 -17.46
C GLY A 216 24.38 16.07 -17.15
N ARG A 217 23.66 15.59 -18.18
CA ARG A 217 22.40 14.82 -17.98
C ARG A 217 22.66 13.50 -17.27
N LEU A 218 23.71 12.78 -17.63
CA LEU A 218 24.06 11.50 -17.00
C LEU A 218 24.45 11.70 -15.53
N GLN A 219 25.22 12.73 -15.21
CA GLN A 219 25.60 13.04 -13.83
C GLN A 219 24.39 13.39 -12.97
N LEU A 220 23.49 14.25 -13.49
CA LEU A 220 22.23 14.56 -12.81
C LEU A 220 21.35 13.32 -12.63
N ALA A 221 21.26 12.46 -13.65
CA ALA A 221 20.50 11.23 -13.56
C ALA A 221 21.02 10.32 -12.44
N ARG A 222 22.33 10.14 -12.33
CA ARG A 222 22.96 9.36 -11.25
C ARG A 222 22.66 9.95 -9.87
N MET A 223 22.79 11.27 -9.71
CA MET A 223 22.40 11.94 -8.45
C MET A 223 20.92 11.70 -8.11
N GLY A 224 20.05 11.72 -9.12
CA GLY A 224 18.63 11.40 -8.94
C GLY A 224 18.44 9.97 -8.45
N VAL A 225 19.09 9.00 -9.10
CA VAL A 225 19.05 7.59 -8.66
C VAL A 225 19.48 7.48 -7.21
N ASP A 226 20.65 8.02 -6.84
CA ASP A 226 21.16 7.93 -5.47
C ASP A 226 20.20 8.55 -4.45
N ALA A 227 19.60 9.70 -4.79
CA ALA A 227 18.62 10.36 -3.94
C ALA A 227 17.37 9.50 -3.71
N ILE A 228 16.74 8.98 -4.78
CA ILE A 228 15.51 8.21 -4.63
C ILE A 228 15.74 6.86 -3.96
N LEU A 229 16.89 6.22 -4.24
CA LEU A 229 17.26 4.96 -3.60
C LEU A 229 17.51 5.15 -2.11
N SER A 230 18.24 6.19 -1.73
CA SER A 230 18.46 6.53 -0.31
C SER A 230 17.14 6.83 0.40
N ALA A 231 16.19 7.49 -0.27
CA ALA A 231 14.87 7.76 0.28
C ALA A 231 14.12 6.47 0.63
N VAL A 232 13.97 5.56 -0.34
CA VAL A 232 13.20 4.33 -0.13
C VAL A 232 13.91 3.34 0.80
N MET A 233 15.25 3.36 0.84
CA MET A 233 16.01 2.57 1.81
C MET A 233 15.84 3.05 3.25
N SER A 234 15.76 4.35 3.46
CA SER A 234 15.45 4.92 4.78
C SER A 234 14.06 4.46 5.25
N LEU A 235 13.06 4.52 4.37
CA LEU A 235 11.70 4.04 4.68
C LEU A 235 11.66 2.53 4.95
N LEU A 236 12.35 1.73 4.15
CA LEU A 236 12.42 0.28 4.31
C LEU A 236 13.14 -0.12 5.61
N SER A 237 14.23 0.56 5.94
CA SER A 237 14.94 0.34 7.21
C SER A 237 14.07 0.72 8.40
N CYS A 238 13.33 1.81 8.29
CA CYS A 238 12.36 2.23 9.29
C CYS A 238 11.26 1.19 9.48
N TRP A 239 10.72 0.65 8.39
CA TRP A 239 9.75 -0.46 8.43
C TRP A 239 10.29 -1.66 9.21
N TYR A 240 11.47 -2.17 8.86
CA TYR A 240 12.06 -3.32 9.55
C TYR A 240 12.34 -3.07 11.03
N MET A 241 12.80 -1.87 11.38
CA MET A 241 12.99 -1.48 12.78
C MET A 241 11.68 -1.53 13.58
N LEU A 242 10.58 -1.06 12.99
CA LEU A 242 9.25 -1.11 13.61
C LEU A 242 8.76 -2.56 13.77
N GLN A 243 8.98 -3.42 12.75
CA GLN A 243 8.61 -4.84 12.82
C GLN A 243 9.42 -5.61 13.87
N ALA A 244 10.75 -5.42 13.91
CA ALA A 244 11.61 -6.08 14.90
C ALA A 244 11.25 -5.69 16.35
N SER A 245 10.72 -4.49 16.55
CA SER A 245 10.28 -4.00 17.86
C SER A 245 8.92 -4.58 18.28
N ALA A 246 8.06 -4.96 17.33
CA ALA A 246 6.78 -5.60 17.59
C ALA A 246 6.92 -7.09 17.93
N ALA A 247 8.01 -7.73 17.51
CA ALA A 247 8.28 -9.16 17.70
C ALA A 247 8.89 -9.54 19.08
N LYS A 248 8.98 -8.60 20.04
CA LYS A 248 9.43 -8.93 21.40
C LYS A 248 8.26 -9.52 22.22
N PRO A 249 8.44 -10.70 22.84
CA PRO A 249 7.42 -11.38 23.64
C PRO A 249 7.10 -10.62 24.94
#